data_AF-A0A842YK94-F1
#
_entry.id   AF-A0A842YK94-F1
#
_cell.length_a   1.000
_cell.length_b   1.000
_cell.length_c   1.000
_cell.angle_alpha   90.00
_cell.angle_beta   90.00
_cell.angle_gamma   90.00
#
_symmetry.space_group_name_H-M   'P 1'
#
loop_
_entity.id
_entity.type
_entity.pdbx_description
1 polymer ?
#
loop_
_entity_poly.entity_id
_entity_poly.type
_entity_poly.pdbx_seq_one_letter_code
_entity_poly.pdbx_strand_id
1 'polypeptide(L)'
;MGKFRESVAIFSMGIEKHPNDPRMYRHRGHRFISLRFFDQAINDFEKAAELIKGKQDEIEPDGIPNERGVPVSSLHFNIWYHLALTYYLKANFEKAQHAYEMCMRASEIDDKIIATAHWHYMTLRRLGKKSEADKVLGKISKDMDVIENHHYHKCLMMYKRKTTPEALMKEARDMGDLGLVTIGYGVANWYHYNGEEKKAAEILQEIISVEGWAGFGYIAAESDLYHMGLKR
;
A
#
# COMPACT_ATOMS: atom_id res chain seq x y z
N MET A 1 -3.29 -5.94 19.28
CA MET A 1 -2.66 -4.63 19.55
C MET A 1 -1.44 -4.70 20.48
N GLY A 2 -1.44 -5.51 21.56
CA GLY A 2 -0.29 -5.63 22.49
C GLY A 2 1.06 -5.90 21.83
N LYS A 3 1.13 -6.92 20.96
CA LYS A 3 2.33 -7.28 20.18
C LYS A 3 2.92 -6.14 19.34
N PHE A 4 2.07 -5.22 18.84
CA PHE A 4 2.56 -4.07 18.05
C PHE A 4 3.22 -3.01 18.92
N ARG A 5 2.68 -2.75 20.12
CA ARG A 5 3.30 -1.81 21.08
C ARG A 5 4.63 -2.34 21.60
N GLU A 6 4.71 -3.63 21.89
CA GLU A 6 5.98 -4.30 22.25
C GLU A 6 7.01 -4.17 21.13
N SER A 7 6.61 -4.40 19.88
CA SER A 7 7.49 -4.23 18.72
C SER A 7 7.98 -2.79 18.56
N VAL A 8 7.13 -1.78 18.79
CA VAL A 8 7.55 -0.36 18.81
C VAL A 8 8.61 -0.11 19.90
N ALA A 9 8.44 -0.67 21.10
CA ALA A 9 9.41 -0.52 22.18
C ALA A 9 10.77 -1.15 21.80
N ILE A 10 10.76 -2.36 21.22
CA ILE A 10 11.97 -3.05 20.75
C ILE A 10 12.72 -2.21 19.73
N PHE A 11 12.05 -1.70 18.70
CA PHE A 11 12.71 -0.88 17.68
C PHE A 11 13.16 0.48 18.21
N SER A 12 12.50 1.02 19.25
CA SER A 12 12.94 2.25 19.89
C SER A 12 14.28 2.05 20.63
N MET A 13 14.42 0.95 21.38
CA MET A 13 15.73 0.57 21.94
C MET A 13 16.77 0.28 20.85
N GLY A 14 16.33 -0.30 19.73
CA GLY A 14 17.19 -0.53 18.56
C GLY A 14 17.74 0.77 17.98
N ILE A 15 16.92 1.82 17.88
CA ILE A 15 17.32 3.16 17.41
C ILE A 15 18.32 3.81 18.38
N GLU A 16 18.14 3.68 19.70
CA GLU A 16 19.10 4.20 20.68
C GLU A 16 20.49 3.58 20.49
N LYS A 17 20.55 2.27 20.19
CA LYS A 17 21.81 1.54 19.99
C LYS A 17 22.39 1.71 18.59
N HIS A 18 21.54 1.85 17.58
CA HIS A 18 21.90 1.87 16.17
C HIS A 18 21.16 3.01 15.43
N PRO A 19 21.45 4.28 15.75
CA PRO A 19 20.69 5.43 15.24
C PRO A 19 20.84 5.68 13.73
N ASN A 20 21.82 5.04 13.09
CA ASN A 20 22.06 5.16 11.65
C ASN A 20 21.64 3.90 10.86
N ASP A 21 20.99 2.93 11.51
CA ASP A 21 20.45 1.74 10.86
C ASP A 21 19.02 2.01 10.35
N PRO A 22 18.81 2.16 9.04
CA PRO A 22 17.49 2.45 8.47
C PRO A 22 16.44 1.37 8.77
N ARG A 23 16.84 0.12 9.03
CA ARG A 23 15.93 -0.99 9.29
C ARG A 23 15.11 -0.76 10.57
N MET A 24 15.72 -0.16 11.60
CA MET A 24 15.03 0.11 12.86
C MET A 24 13.85 1.07 12.66
N TYR A 25 14.07 2.13 11.88
CA TYR A 25 13.04 3.09 11.52
C TYR A 25 12.00 2.48 10.57
N ARG A 26 12.43 1.76 9.52
CA ARG A 26 11.53 1.05 8.59
C ARG A 26 10.54 0.14 9.31
N HIS A 27 11.03 -0.68 10.24
CA HIS A 27 10.16 -1.59 10.96
C HIS A 27 9.28 -0.89 11.99
N ARG A 28 9.81 0.08 12.74
CA ARG A 28 9.01 0.85 13.72
C ARG A 28 7.89 1.64 13.04
N GLY A 29 8.21 2.32 11.94
CA GLY A 29 7.24 3.04 11.11
C GLY A 29 6.11 2.13 10.64
N HIS A 30 6.43 0.90 10.22
CA HIS A 30 5.40 -0.06 9.83
C HIS A 30 4.48 -0.44 11.01
N ARG A 31 5.02 -0.62 12.23
CA ARG A 31 4.18 -0.87 13.41
C ARG A 31 3.31 0.34 13.78
N PHE A 32 3.81 1.54 13.56
CA PHE A 32 3.02 2.76 13.73
C PHE A 32 1.84 2.83 12.76
N ILE A 33 1.96 2.38 11.51
CA ILE A 33 0.81 2.23 10.59
C ILE A 33 -0.25 1.29 11.21
N SER A 34 0.16 0.12 11.70
CA SER A 34 -0.75 -0.85 12.33
C SER A 34 -1.47 -0.27 13.57
N LEU A 35 -0.84 0.70 14.25
CA LEU A 35 -1.41 1.41 15.40
C LEU A 35 -2.13 2.72 15.04
N ARG A 36 -2.22 3.07 13.74
CA ARG A 36 -2.78 4.34 13.22
C ARG A 36 -2.02 5.60 13.66
N PHE A 37 -0.77 5.44 14.08
CA PHE A 37 0.15 6.54 14.43
C PHE A 37 0.87 7.04 13.18
N PHE A 38 0.10 7.58 12.24
CA PHE A 38 0.60 7.90 10.89
C PHE A 38 1.68 8.99 10.88
N ASP A 39 1.58 9.99 11.75
CA ASP A 39 2.60 11.07 11.80
C ASP A 39 3.94 10.52 12.31
N GLN A 40 3.92 9.64 13.32
CA GLN A 40 5.13 8.95 13.78
C GLN A 40 5.68 7.98 12.73
N ALA A 41 4.81 7.29 11.99
CA ALA A 41 5.23 6.44 10.88
C ALA A 41 5.93 7.24 9.78
N ILE A 42 5.38 8.40 9.38
CA ILE A 42 6.00 9.30 8.40
C ILE A 42 7.39 9.73 8.87
N ASN A 43 7.53 10.20 10.11
CA ASN A 43 8.83 10.64 10.64
C ASN A 43 9.89 9.51 10.57
N ASP A 44 9.51 8.29 10.93
CA ASP A 44 10.41 7.14 10.85
C ASP A 44 10.78 6.80 9.40
N PHE A 45 9.80 6.78 8.49
CA PHE A 45 10.06 6.45 7.09
C PHE A 45 10.85 7.55 6.36
N GLU A 46 10.61 8.83 6.64
CA GLU A 46 11.43 9.94 6.15
C GLU A 46 12.87 9.78 6.64
N LYS A 47 13.07 9.47 7.93
CA LYS A 47 14.40 9.21 8.48
C LYS A 47 15.09 8.02 7.82
N ALA A 48 14.35 6.93 7.60
CA ALA A 48 14.85 5.75 6.90
C ALA A 48 15.26 6.08 5.46
N ALA A 49 14.43 6.87 4.75
CA ALA A 49 14.69 7.32 3.38
C ALA A 49 15.96 8.19 3.27
N GLU A 50 16.22 9.06 4.26
CA GLU A 50 17.49 9.79 4.35
C GLU A 50 18.68 8.85 4.52
N LEU A 51 18.56 7.87 5.42
CA LEU A 51 19.64 6.96 5.78
C LEU A 51 20.04 5.99 4.67
N ILE A 52 19.16 5.72 3.70
CA ILE A 52 19.45 4.89 2.53
C ILE A 52 20.00 5.66 1.33
N LYS A 53 20.05 7.00 1.39
CA LYS A 53 20.51 7.82 0.25
C LYS A 53 21.96 7.49 -0.12
N GLY A 54 22.18 7.14 -1.39
CA GLY A 54 23.50 6.79 -1.93
C GLY A 54 24.04 5.44 -1.46
N LYS A 55 23.23 4.64 -0.75
CA LYS A 55 23.56 3.27 -0.38
C LYS A 55 23.03 2.28 -1.42
N GLN A 56 23.58 1.07 -1.40
CA GLN A 56 23.08 -0.04 -2.19
C GLN A 56 21.82 -0.61 -1.52
N ASP A 57 20.85 -1.02 -2.33
CA ASP A 57 19.64 -1.68 -1.80
C ASP A 57 19.99 -3.07 -1.26
N GLU A 58 19.25 -3.49 -0.23
CA GLU A 58 19.42 -4.75 0.47
C GLU A 58 18.14 -5.57 0.35
N ILE A 59 18.25 -6.81 -0.14
CA ILE A 59 17.12 -7.72 -0.18
C ILE A 59 16.71 -8.07 1.25
N GLU A 60 15.43 -7.90 1.55
CA GLU A 60 14.89 -8.27 2.85
C GLU A 60 14.28 -9.67 2.75
N PRO A 61 14.65 -10.61 3.64
CA PRO A 61 14.06 -11.94 3.62
C PRO A 61 12.58 -11.85 3.97
N ASP A 62 11.79 -12.72 3.35
CA ASP A 62 10.38 -12.85 3.72
C ASP A 62 10.27 -13.36 5.15
N GLY A 63 9.27 -12.86 5.89
CA GLY A 63 8.99 -13.39 7.23
C GLY A 63 8.56 -14.85 7.18
N ILE A 64 7.75 -15.19 6.18
CA ILE A 64 7.38 -16.56 5.80
C ILE A 64 7.74 -16.70 4.32
N PRO A 65 8.62 -17.63 3.91
CA PRO A 65 8.97 -17.81 2.50
C PRO A 65 7.74 -18.10 1.64
N ASN A 66 7.65 -17.46 0.46
CA ASN A 66 6.66 -17.84 -0.54
C ASN A 66 6.99 -19.19 -1.20
N GLU A 67 6.05 -19.71 -1.97
CA GLU A 67 6.14 -21.04 -2.63
C GLU A 67 7.39 -21.18 -3.51
N ARG A 68 7.92 -20.08 -4.03
CA ARG A 68 9.10 -20.06 -4.90
C ARG A 68 10.41 -19.86 -4.13
N GLY A 69 10.34 -19.53 -2.85
CA GLY A 69 11.51 -19.21 -2.01
C GLY A 69 12.30 -18.00 -2.50
N VAL A 70 11.66 -17.09 -3.24
CA VAL A 70 12.30 -15.89 -3.82
C VAL A 70 11.83 -14.66 -3.05
N PRO A 71 12.70 -13.93 -2.35
CA PRO A 71 12.32 -12.70 -1.67
C PRO A 71 11.74 -11.68 -2.66
N VAL A 72 10.54 -11.19 -2.37
CA VAL A 72 9.85 -10.21 -3.24
C VAL A 72 10.03 -8.77 -2.78
N SER A 73 10.87 -8.54 -1.77
CA SER A 73 11.02 -7.25 -1.12
C SER A 73 12.48 -6.83 -0.96
N SER A 74 12.68 -5.54 -0.71
CA SER A 74 13.97 -4.97 -0.35
C SER A 74 13.79 -3.79 0.59
N LEU A 75 14.88 -3.40 1.25
CA LEU A 75 14.89 -2.33 2.23
C LEU A 75 14.46 -1.01 1.60
N HIS A 76 15.02 -0.63 0.46
CA HIS A 76 14.65 0.61 -0.22
C HIS A 76 13.19 0.57 -0.68
N PHE A 77 12.77 -0.55 -1.29
CA PHE A 77 11.38 -0.73 -1.70
C PHE A 77 10.43 -0.55 -0.52
N ASN A 78 10.69 -1.22 0.60
CA ASN A 78 9.82 -1.16 1.77
C ASN A 78 9.79 0.22 2.42
N ILE A 79 10.91 0.93 2.47
CA ILE A 79 10.94 2.30 2.99
C ILE A 79 10.05 3.20 2.13
N TRP A 80 10.28 3.23 0.82
CA TRP A 80 9.53 4.12 -0.08
C TRP A 80 8.05 3.72 -0.21
N TYR A 81 7.75 2.43 -0.28
CA TYR A 81 6.38 1.93 -0.39
C TYR A 81 5.54 2.33 0.83
N HIS A 82 6.06 2.09 2.04
CA HIS A 82 5.30 2.40 3.26
C HIS A 82 5.29 3.90 3.57
N LEU A 83 6.31 4.67 3.20
CA LEU A 83 6.28 6.13 3.27
C LEU A 83 5.14 6.68 2.41
N ALA A 84 5.09 6.25 1.14
CA ALA A 84 4.07 6.66 0.19
C ALA A 84 2.66 6.26 0.64
N LEU A 85 2.52 5.02 1.12
CA LEU A 85 1.27 4.53 1.68
C LEU A 85 0.83 5.37 2.89
N THR A 86 1.74 5.74 3.78
CA THR A 86 1.36 6.50 4.98
C THR A 86 0.94 7.93 4.64
N TYR A 87 1.60 8.59 3.67
CA TYR A 87 1.10 9.85 3.14
C TYR A 87 -0.27 9.71 2.49
N TYR A 88 -0.48 8.64 1.71
CA TYR A 88 -1.77 8.33 1.12
C TYR A 88 -2.86 8.18 2.18
N LEU A 89 -2.58 7.44 3.27
CA LEU A 89 -3.48 7.26 4.41
C LEU A 89 -3.78 8.58 5.15
N LYS A 90 -2.94 9.60 5.00
CA LYS A 90 -3.18 10.96 5.51
C LYS A 90 -3.84 11.89 4.50
N ALA A 91 -4.27 11.36 3.34
CA ALA A 91 -4.77 12.12 2.20
C ALA A 91 -3.77 13.18 1.66
N ASN A 92 -2.47 13.02 1.94
CA ASN A 92 -1.43 13.86 1.37
C ASN A 92 -0.95 13.23 0.06
N PHE A 93 -1.77 13.34 -0.97
CA PHE A 93 -1.56 12.62 -2.23
C PHE A 93 -0.36 13.15 -3.02
N GLU A 94 0.00 14.44 -2.89
CA GLU A 94 1.18 15.02 -3.53
C GLU A 94 2.47 14.40 -2.99
N LYS A 95 2.61 14.31 -1.66
CA LYS A 95 3.77 13.62 -1.06
C LYS A 95 3.75 12.13 -1.33
N ALA A 96 2.57 11.50 -1.32
CA ALA A 96 2.42 10.08 -1.66
C ALA A 96 2.89 9.82 -3.10
N GLN A 97 2.52 10.67 -4.06
CA GLN A 97 2.96 10.54 -5.45
C GLN A 97 4.49 10.57 -5.53
N HIS A 98 5.13 11.56 -4.91
CA HIS A 98 6.59 11.67 -4.93
C HIS A 98 7.27 10.42 -4.35
N ALA A 99 6.79 9.93 -3.19
CA ALA A 99 7.34 8.74 -2.58
C ALA A 99 7.08 7.47 -3.43
N TYR A 100 5.94 7.36 -4.13
CA TYR A 100 5.69 6.26 -5.08
C TYR A 100 6.58 6.32 -6.33
N GLU A 101 6.93 7.51 -6.81
CA GLU A 101 7.92 7.66 -7.89
C GLU A 101 9.30 7.13 -7.46
N MET A 102 9.70 7.40 -6.21
CA MET A 102 10.93 6.85 -5.64
C MET A 102 10.82 5.33 -5.41
N CYS A 103 9.67 4.85 -4.94
CA CYS A 103 9.39 3.43 -4.78
C CYS A 103 9.52 2.69 -6.12
N MET A 104 8.96 3.25 -7.20
CA MET A 104 9.02 2.65 -8.54
C MET A 104 10.45 2.53 -9.07
N ARG A 105 11.38 3.39 -8.64
CA ARG A 105 12.81 3.27 -8.99
C ARG A 105 13.50 2.13 -8.25
N ALA A 106 12.97 1.71 -7.10
CA ALA A 106 13.43 0.54 -6.33
C ALA A 106 12.65 -0.75 -6.66
N SER A 107 11.74 -0.70 -7.64
CA SER A 107 10.92 -1.84 -8.06
C SER A 107 11.52 -2.53 -9.27
N GLU A 108 12.39 -3.51 -9.02
CA GLU A 108 13.15 -4.23 -10.07
C GLU A 108 12.51 -5.54 -10.54
N ILE A 109 11.49 -6.02 -9.82
CA ILE A 109 10.75 -7.25 -10.15
C ILE A 109 9.25 -6.95 -10.26
N ASP A 110 8.53 -7.82 -10.98
CA ASP A 110 7.12 -7.61 -11.29
C ASP A 110 6.23 -7.46 -10.05
N ASP A 111 6.44 -8.23 -8.98
CA ASP A 111 5.70 -8.06 -7.72
C ASP A 111 5.81 -6.65 -7.13
N LYS A 112 7.03 -6.11 -7.08
CA LYS A 112 7.28 -4.74 -6.60
C LYS A 112 6.63 -3.73 -7.54
N ILE A 113 6.77 -3.91 -8.85
CA ILE A 113 6.17 -3.03 -9.86
C ILE A 113 4.65 -3.00 -9.70
N ILE A 114 4.02 -4.16 -9.54
CA ILE A 114 2.57 -4.31 -9.39
C ILE A 114 2.09 -3.63 -8.11
N ALA A 115 2.73 -3.90 -6.97
CA ALA A 115 2.37 -3.28 -5.70
C ALA A 115 2.49 -1.75 -5.76
N THR A 116 3.62 -1.23 -6.25
CA THR A 116 3.82 0.22 -6.41
C THR A 116 2.82 0.81 -7.40
N ALA A 117 2.61 0.18 -8.55
CA ALA A 117 1.74 0.70 -9.60
C ALA A 117 0.29 0.81 -9.15
N HIS A 118 -0.21 -0.17 -8.39
CA HIS A 118 -1.58 -0.16 -7.89
C HIS A 118 -1.87 1.08 -7.04
N TRP A 119 -1.05 1.32 -6.02
CA TRP A 119 -1.24 2.47 -5.12
C TRP A 119 -0.86 3.80 -5.77
N HIS A 120 0.19 3.83 -6.60
CA HIS A 120 0.57 5.04 -7.33
C HIS A 120 -0.53 5.47 -8.32
N TYR A 121 -1.12 4.52 -9.04
CA TYR A 121 -2.25 4.78 -9.93
C TYR A 121 -3.43 5.39 -9.17
N MET A 122 -3.83 4.79 -8.03
CA MET A 122 -4.90 5.36 -7.20
C MET A 122 -4.57 6.78 -6.74
N THR A 123 -3.34 7.00 -6.27
CA THR A 123 -2.85 8.33 -5.85
C THR A 123 -2.98 9.36 -6.96
N LEU A 124 -2.53 9.05 -8.17
CA LEU A 124 -2.62 9.94 -9.33
C LEU A 124 -4.07 10.21 -9.72
N ARG A 125 -4.94 9.20 -9.66
CA ARG A 125 -6.38 9.40 -9.92
C ARG A 125 -7.04 10.29 -8.87
N ARG A 126 -6.69 10.17 -7.59
CA ARG A 126 -7.16 11.06 -6.51
C ARG A 126 -6.69 12.51 -6.70
N LEU A 127 -5.53 12.71 -7.32
CA LEU A 127 -5.02 14.04 -7.72
C LEU A 127 -5.63 14.58 -9.03
N GLY A 128 -6.52 13.83 -9.70
CA GLY A 128 -7.04 14.20 -11.03
C GLY A 128 -6.02 14.05 -12.17
N LYS A 129 -4.84 13.48 -11.91
CA LYS A 129 -3.71 13.29 -12.83
C LYS A 129 -3.89 12.06 -13.71
N LYS A 130 -4.95 12.06 -14.53
CA LYS A 130 -5.34 10.90 -15.34
C LYS A 130 -4.28 10.48 -16.35
N SER A 131 -3.63 11.43 -17.02
CA SER A 131 -2.61 11.12 -18.04
C SER A 131 -1.39 10.42 -17.42
N GLU A 132 -0.93 10.89 -16.26
CA GLU A 132 0.14 10.24 -15.51
C GLU A 132 -0.28 8.85 -15.02
N ALA A 133 -1.52 8.70 -14.54
CA ALA A 133 -2.06 7.42 -14.12
C ALA A 133 -2.05 6.40 -15.28
N ASP A 134 -2.46 6.82 -16.49
CA ASP A 134 -2.43 5.98 -17.69
C ASP A 134 -1.00 5.56 -18.06
N LYS A 135 0.01 6.41 -17.85
CA LYS A 135 1.43 6.06 -18.05
C LYS A 135 1.89 4.96 -17.08
N VAL A 136 1.43 4.98 -15.83
CA VAL A 136 1.70 3.89 -14.87
C VAL A 136 1.11 2.57 -15.38
N LEU A 137 -0.14 2.58 -15.86
CA LEU A 137 -0.78 1.39 -16.43
C LEU A 137 -0.11 0.87 -17.71
N GLY A 138 0.56 1.74 -18.47
CA GLY A 138 1.28 1.38 -19.69
C GLY A 138 2.36 0.32 -19.47
N LYS A 139 2.95 0.27 -18.26
CA LYS A 139 3.98 -0.71 -17.88
C LYS A 139 3.44 -2.06 -17.42
N ILE A 140 2.13 -2.16 -17.19
CA ILE A 140 1.53 -3.38 -16.62
C ILE A 140 1.04 -4.29 -17.74
N SER A 141 1.51 -5.53 -17.74
CA SER A 141 1.08 -6.58 -18.68
C SER A 141 0.28 -7.67 -17.96
N LYS A 142 -0.53 -8.42 -18.71
CA LYS A 142 -1.19 -9.64 -18.19
C LYS A 142 -0.20 -10.78 -17.93
N ASP A 143 0.96 -10.77 -18.61
CA ASP A 143 1.95 -11.84 -18.62
C ASP A 143 3.11 -11.59 -17.63
N MET A 144 2.90 -10.71 -16.64
CA MET A 144 3.87 -10.44 -15.57
C MET A 144 4.07 -11.66 -14.67
N ASP A 145 5.28 -11.86 -14.18
CA ASP A 145 5.64 -12.94 -13.27
C ASP A 145 5.26 -12.58 -11.84
N VAL A 146 4.01 -12.90 -11.46
CA VAL A 146 3.45 -12.53 -10.15
C VAL A 146 3.59 -13.69 -9.17
N ILE A 147 4.14 -13.40 -7.99
CA ILE A 147 4.35 -14.36 -6.89
C ILE A 147 3.36 -14.11 -5.75
N GLU A 148 3.21 -12.86 -5.29
CA GLU A 148 2.38 -12.53 -4.13
C GLU A 148 1.28 -11.52 -4.47
N ASN A 149 1.53 -10.57 -5.36
CA ASN A 149 0.67 -9.40 -5.58
C ASN A 149 -0.46 -9.62 -6.61
N HIS A 150 -1.01 -10.84 -6.69
CA HIS A 150 -2.05 -11.20 -7.66
C HIS A 150 -3.31 -10.33 -7.56
N HIS A 151 -3.72 -9.94 -6.36
CA HIS A 151 -4.91 -9.10 -6.16
C HIS A 151 -4.73 -7.70 -6.74
N TYR A 152 -3.56 -7.09 -6.51
CA TYR A 152 -3.23 -5.79 -7.08
C TYR A 152 -3.08 -5.86 -8.60
N HIS A 153 -2.56 -6.95 -9.14
CA HIS A 153 -2.53 -7.19 -10.58
C HIS A 153 -3.94 -7.24 -11.19
N LYS A 154 -4.88 -7.94 -10.56
CA LYS A 154 -6.29 -7.96 -10.98
C LYS A 154 -6.92 -6.56 -10.96
N CYS A 155 -6.67 -5.76 -9.92
CA CYS A 155 -7.11 -4.36 -9.89
C CYS A 155 -6.52 -3.54 -11.05
N LEU A 156 -5.23 -3.70 -11.33
CA LEU A 156 -4.58 -3.02 -12.47
C LEU A 156 -5.19 -3.45 -13.82
N MET A 157 -5.53 -4.73 -13.98
CA MET A 157 -6.25 -5.22 -15.17
C MET A 157 -7.64 -4.62 -15.30
N MET A 158 -8.37 -4.45 -14.19
CA MET A 158 -9.64 -3.72 -14.17
C MET A 158 -9.45 -2.25 -14.55
N TYR A 159 -8.42 -1.57 -14.04
CA TYR A 159 -8.12 -0.18 -14.41
C TYR A 159 -7.85 -0.04 -15.92
N LYS A 160 -7.24 -1.07 -16.53
CA LYS A 160 -7.04 -1.22 -17.98
C LYS A 160 -8.28 -1.70 -18.76
N ARG A 161 -9.44 -1.80 -18.11
CA ARG A 161 -10.72 -2.25 -18.68
C ARG A 161 -10.67 -3.68 -19.25
N LYS A 162 -9.82 -4.55 -18.70
CA LYS A 162 -9.75 -5.98 -19.06
C LYS A 162 -10.76 -6.84 -18.29
N THR A 163 -11.29 -6.31 -17.20
CA THR A 163 -12.44 -6.84 -16.45
C THR A 163 -13.28 -5.66 -15.96
N THR A 164 -14.47 -5.94 -15.42
CA THR A 164 -15.36 -4.90 -14.86
C THR A 164 -15.25 -4.86 -13.33
N PRO A 165 -15.55 -3.70 -12.70
CA PRO A 165 -15.58 -3.62 -11.24
C PRO A 165 -16.58 -4.57 -10.59
N GLU A 166 -17.72 -4.87 -11.25
CA GLU A 166 -18.72 -5.80 -10.73
C GLU A 166 -18.20 -7.24 -10.73
N ALA A 167 -17.56 -7.69 -11.82
CA ALA A 167 -16.98 -9.02 -11.90
C ALA A 167 -15.87 -9.20 -10.87
N LEU A 168 -14.99 -8.20 -10.75
CA LEU A 168 -13.89 -8.23 -9.81
C LEU A 168 -14.35 -8.14 -8.34
N MET A 169 -15.42 -7.39 -8.04
CA MET A 169 -16.03 -7.38 -6.71
C MET A 169 -16.70 -8.69 -6.33
N LYS A 170 -17.33 -9.37 -7.30
CA LYS A 170 -17.86 -10.72 -7.05
C LYS A 170 -16.74 -11.66 -6.61
N GLU A 171 -15.63 -11.65 -7.34
CA GLU A 171 -14.45 -12.45 -6.99
C GLU A 171 -13.88 -12.08 -5.61
N ALA A 172 -13.80 -10.78 -5.29
CA ALA A 172 -13.35 -10.30 -3.98
C ALA A 172 -14.20 -10.85 -2.84
N ARG A 173 -15.53 -10.89 -3.00
CA ARG A 173 -16.46 -11.45 -2.01
C ARG A 173 -16.36 -12.97 -1.90
N ASP A 174 -16.20 -13.66 -3.02
CA ASP A 174 -15.99 -15.12 -3.04
C ASP A 174 -14.71 -15.52 -2.28
N MET A 175 -13.70 -14.63 -2.22
CA MET A 175 -12.46 -14.82 -1.44
C MET A 175 -12.57 -14.38 0.04
N GLY A 176 -13.71 -13.84 0.48
CA GLY A 176 -13.92 -13.35 1.84
C GLY A 176 -13.12 -12.10 2.21
N ASP A 177 -12.80 -11.97 3.50
CA ASP A 177 -12.23 -10.75 4.10
C ASP A 177 -10.95 -10.27 3.41
N LEU A 178 -10.06 -11.20 3.04
CA LEU A 178 -8.81 -10.87 2.33
C LEU A 178 -9.09 -10.23 0.97
N GLY A 179 -10.05 -10.79 0.22
CA GLY A 179 -10.46 -10.27 -1.09
C GLY A 179 -11.04 -8.87 -0.96
N LEU A 180 -11.92 -8.65 0.01
CA LEU A 180 -12.50 -7.33 0.29
C LEU A 180 -11.44 -6.28 0.66
N VAL A 181 -10.52 -6.61 1.58
CA VAL A 181 -9.48 -5.69 2.05
C VAL A 181 -8.44 -5.35 0.97
N THR A 182 -8.23 -6.23 -0.01
CA THR A 182 -7.23 -6.00 -1.07
C THR A 182 -7.90 -5.48 -2.35
N ILE A 183 -8.74 -6.28 -2.97
CA ILE A 183 -9.41 -5.96 -4.23
C ILE A 183 -10.52 -4.93 -4.01
N GLY A 184 -11.34 -5.14 -2.97
CA GLY A 184 -12.49 -4.27 -2.69
C GLY A 184 -12.07 -2.81 -2.55
N TYR A 185 -10.98 -2.54 -1.84
CA TYR A 185 -10.46 -1.16 -1.69
C TYR A 185 -10.05 -0.54 -3.04
N GLY A 186 -9.43 -1.33 -3.92
CA GLY A 186 -9.08 -0.91 -5.27
C GLY A 186 -10.29 -0.61 -6.15
N VAL A 187 -11.39 -1.34 -5.98
CA VAL A 187 -12.66 -1.10 -6.68
C VAL A 187 -13.40 0.11 -6.10
N ALA A 188 -13.42 0.28 -4.79
CA ALA A 188 -14.02 1.44 -4.14
C ALA A 188 -13.39 2.75 -4.64
N ASN A 189 -12.04 2.80 -4.70
CA ASN A 189 -11.35 3.94 -5.30
C ASN A 189 -11.75 4.14 -6.76
N TRP A 190 -11.91 3.05 -7.52
CA TRP A 190 -12.35 3.14 -8.91
C TRP A 190 -13.71 3.79 -9.06
N TYR A 191 -14.68 3.42 -8.24
CA TYR A 191 -15.98 4.09 -8.27
C TYR A 191 -15.85 5.56 -7.86
N HIS A 192 -15.10 5.87 -6.80
CA HIS A 192 -14.90 7.23 -6.30
C HIS A 192 -14.36 8.17 -7.39
N TYR A 193 -13.17 7.87 -7.97
CA TYR A 193 -12.58 8.76 -8.98
C TYR A 193 -13.24 8.70 -10.37
N ASN A 194 -14.34 7.94 -10.53
CA ASN A 194 -15.21 7.96 -11.70
C ASN A 194 -16.61 8.51 -11.38
N GLY A 195 -16.80 9.13 -10.20
CA GLY A 195 -18.02 9.86 -9.82
C GLY A 195 -19.14 9.00 -9.22
N GLU A 196 -18.87 7.73 -8.93
CA GLU A 196 -19.85 6.77 -8.38
C GLU A 196 -19.72 6.68 -6.85
N GLU A 197 -19.85 7.84 -6.19
CA GLU A 197 -19.56 8.03 -4.76
C GLU A 197 -20.35 7.09 -3.85
N LYS A 198 -21.62 6.85 -4.17
CA LYS A 198 -22.48 5.95 -3.38
C LYS A 198 -21.95 4.51 -3.39
N LYS A 199 -21.56 4.00 -4.57
CA LYS A 199 -21.00 2.65 -4.70
C LYS A 199 -19.66 2.54 -3.98
N ALA A 200 -18.83 3.59 -4.07
CA ALA A 200 -17.57 3.63 -3.34
C ALA A 200 -17.81 3.54 -1.82
N ALA A 201 -18.68 4.39 -1.27
CA ALA A 201 -18.98 4.42 0.15
C ALA A 201 -19.56 3.09 0.67
N GLU A 202 -20.46 2.45 -0.08
CA GLU A 202 -21.01 1.12 0.27
C GLU A 202 -19.90 0.06 0.40
N ILE A 203 -18.95 0.02 -0.55
CA ILE A 203 -17.83 -0.93 -0.50
C ILE A 203 -16.88 -0.60 0.66
N LEU A 204 -16.59 0.68 0.91
CA LEU A 204 -15.75 1.07 2.05
C LEU A 204 -16.37 0.65 3.38
N GLN A 205 -17.69 0.82 3.54
CA GLN A 205 -18.44 0.35 4.71
C GLN A 205 -18.40 -1.16 4.86
N GLU A 206 -18.55 -1.89 3.75
CA GLU A 206 -18.40 -3.36 3.70
C GLU A 206 -17.01 -3.78 4.18
N ILE A 207 -15.94 -3.14 3.69
CA ILE A 207 -14.56 -3.43 4.09
C ILE A 207 -14.36 -3.23 5.60
N ILE A 208 -14.85 -2.13 6.18
CA ILE A 208 -14.64 -1.91 7.62
C ILE A 208 -15.48 -2.85 8.49
N SER A 209 -16.50 -3.51 7.93
CA SER A 209 -17.37 -4.45 8.64
C SER A 209 -16.74 -5.83 8.87
N VAL A 210 -15.68 -6.19 8.15
CA VAL A 210 -15.04 -7.52 8.21
C VAL A 210 -13.87 -7.61 9.19
N GLU A 211 -13.37 -8.82 9.45
CA GLU A 211 -12.18 -9.06 10.29
C GLU A 211 -10.89 -8.83 9.47
N GLY A 212 -10.62 -7.56 9.13
CA GLY A 212 -9.54 -7.16 8.22
C GLY A 212 -8.56 -6.12 8.77
N TRP A 213 -8.65 -5.81 10.06
CA TRP A 213 -8.20 -4.55 10.65
C TRP A 213 -6.74 -4.15 10.39
N ALA A 214 -5.84 -5.12 10.17
CA ALA A 214 -4.42 -4.89 9.95
C ALA A 214 -4.05 -4.69 8.47
N GLY A 215 -4.90 -5.08 7.53
CA GLY A 215 -4.61 -5.00 6.09
C GLY A 215 -4.75 -3.58 5.56
N PHE A 216 -3.83 -3.17 4.67
CA PHE A 216 -3.75 -1.76 4.25
C PHE A 216 -5.02 -1.19 3.63
N GLY A 217 -5.79 -1.97 2.86
CA GLY A 217 -7.06 -1.46 2.32
C GLY A 217 -8.15 -1.26 3.39
N TYR A 218 -8.09 -1.98 4.52
CA TYR A 218 -8.95 -1.71 5.67
C TYR A 218 -8.57 -0.37 6.31
N ILE A 219 -7.28 -0.17 6.58
CA ILE A 219 -6.74 1.09 7.12
C ILE A 219 -7.11 2.27 6.22
N ALA A 220 -6.98 2.08 4.91
CA ALA A 220 -7.28 3.10 3.93
C ALA A 220 -8.79 3.38 3.81
N ALA A 221 -9.63 2.34 3.92
CA ALA A 221 -11.08 2.52 3.98
C ALA A 221 -11.53 3.31 5.22
N GLU A 222 -10.94 3.05 6.39
CA GLU A 222 -11.19 3.86 7.60
C GLU A 222 -10.83 5.34 7.37
N SER A 223 -9.66 5.59 6.75
CA SER A 223 -9.22 6.96 6.47
C SER A 223 -10.13 7.68 5.46
N ASP A 224 -10.52 7.01 4.38
CA ASP A 224 -11.41 7.59 3.38
C ASP A 224 -12.79 7.91 3.98
N LEU A 225 -13.39 6.97 4.75
CA LEU A 225 -14.67 7.20 5.42
C LEU A 225 -14.61 8.35 6.43
N TYR A 226 -13.51 8.48 7.18
CA TYR A 226 -13.28 9.61 8.07
C TYR A 226 -13.30 10.95 7.32
N HIS A 227 -12.61 11.04 6.18
CA HIS A 227 -12.58 12.26 5.37
C HIS A 227 -13.91 12.54 4.63
N MET A 228 -14.71 11.52 4.35
CA MET A 228 -16.06 11.66 3.80
C MET A 228 -17.10 12.14 4.84
N GLY A 229 -16.73 12.24 6.12
CA GLY A 229 -17.67 12.58 7.20
C GLY A 229 -18.61 11.45 7.58
N LEU A 230 -18.40 10.24 7.04
CA LEU A 230 -19.18 9.05 7.29
C LEU A 230 -18.49 8.24 8.39
N LYS A 231 -18.60 8.70 9.64
CA LYS A 231 -18.07 7.96 10.78
C LYS A 231 -18.94 6.75 11.12
N ARG A 232 -18.28 5.71 11.65
CA ARG A 232 -18.91 4.66 12.46
C ARG A 232 -19.53 5.24 13.72
#